data_AF-A0A3C0TR53-F1
#
_entry.id   AF-A0A3C0TR53-F1
#
_cell.length_a   1.000
_cell.length_b   1.000
_cell.length_c   1.000
_cell.angle_alpha   90.00
_cell.angle_beta   90.00
_cell.angle_gamma   90.00
#
_symmetry.space_group_name_H-M   'P 1'
#
loop_
_entity.id
_entity.type
_entity.pdbx_description
1 polymer ?
#
loop_
_entity_poly.entity_id
_entity_poly.type
_entity_poly.pdbx_seq_one_letter_code
_entity_poly.pdbx_strand_id
1 'polypeptide(L)' 'PNNQLVPSGVRMNELGFVIADDKCRTSVPGIFAAGDLRQKFANQIVIAAADGCIAALAAAYYVEEQRAKAQPSGQ' A
#
# COMPACT_ATOMS: atom_id res chain seq x y z
N PRO A 1 6.17 13.71 6.80
CA PRO A 1 5.52 13.36 5.51
C PRO A 1 4.10 13.95 5.47
N ASN A 2 3.51 14.11 4.27
CA ASN A 2 2.12 14.54 4.13
C ASN A 2 1.18 13.37 4.42
N ASN A 3 0.80 13.18 5.69
CA ASN A 3 0.09 11.99 6.17
C ASN A 3 -1.36 12.27 6.65
N GLN A 4 -1.88 13.48 6.44
CA GLN A 4 -3.21 13.90 6.91
C GLN A 4 -4.36 13.06 6.33
N LEU A 5 -4.17 12.44 5.16
CA LEU A 5 -5.17 11.58 4.50
C LEU A 5 -5.05 10.10 4.86
N VAL A 6 -4.05 9.72 5.68
CA VAL A 6 -3.86 8.32 6.06
C VAL A 6 -4.98 7.90 7.01
N PRO A 7 -5.78 6.86 6.68
CA PRO A 7 -6.89 6.43 7.53
C PRO A 7 -6.42 5.92 8.90
N SER A 8 -7.26 6.10 9.92
CA SER A 8 -7.04 5.53 11.24
C SER A 8 -6.83 4.01 11.17
N GLY A 9 -5.87 3.49 11.93
CA GLY A 9 -5.54 2.05 11.96
C GLY A 9 -4.42 1.63 11.00
N VAL A 10 -4.03 2.49 10.05
CA VAL A 10 -2.79 2.31 9.29
C VAL A 10 -1.60 2.63 10.19
N ARG A 11 -0.69 1.66 10.38
CA ARG A 11 0.50 1.84 11.22
C ARG A 11 1.47 2.83 10.58
N MET A 12 1.95 3.77 11.40
CA MET A 12 3.01 4.69 11.06
C MET A 12 4.14 4.59 12.09
N ASN A 13 5.36 4.96 11.70
CA ASN A 13 6.45 5.14 12.65
C ASN A 13 6.33 6.47 13.41
N GLU A 14 7.24 6.70 14.36
CA GLU A 14 7.26 7.91 15.19
C GLU A 14 7.43 9.21 14.38
N LEU A 15 7.99 9.11 13.18
CA LEU A 15 8.18 10.24 12.25
C LEU A 15 6.98 10.44 11.31
N GLY A 16 5.92 9.64 11.47
CA GLY A 16 4.67 9.75 10.72
C GLY A 16 4.71 9.13 9.32
N PHE A 17 5.70 8.31 8.98
CA PHE A 17 5.74 7.56 7.71
C PHE A 17 4.96 6.26 7.84
N VAL A 18 4.24 5.88 6.78
CA VAL A 18 3.47 4.62 6.75
C VAL A 18 4.41 3.43 6.70
N ILE A 19 4.19 2.48 7.60
CA ILE A 19 4.90 1.20 7.61
C ILE A 19 4.19 0.27 6.64
N ALA A 20 4.88 -0.08 5.56
CA ALA A 20 4.38 -0.99 4.54
C ALA A 20 5.46 -1.99 4.12
N ASP A 21 5.06 -3.19 3.74
CA ASP A 21 5.98 -4.25 3.30
C ASP A 21 6.57 -3.99 1.90
N ASP A 22 7.32 -4.94 1.37
CA ASP A 22 7.97 -4.82 0.05
C ASP A 22 6.99 -4.81 -1.13
N LYS A 23 5.72 -5.17 -0.90
CA LYS A 23 4.63 -5.03 -1.86
C LYS A 23 3.82 -3.75 -1.63
N CYS A 24 4.34 -2.82 -0.82
CA CYS A 24 3.67 -1.59 -0.42
C CYS A 24 2.34 -1.80 0.32
N ARG A 25 2.11 -2.98 0.91
CA ARG A 25 0.90 -3.29 1.69
C ARG A 25 1.04 -2.72 3.09
N THR A 26 0.01 -2.01 3.54
CA THR A 26 -0.04 -1.50 4.92
C THR A 26 -0.53 -2.56 5.91
N SER A 27 -0.68 -2.18 7.19
CA SER A 27 -1.34 -3.03 8.19
C SER A 27 -2.83 -3.26 7.94
N VAL A 28 -3.47 -2.49 7.06
CA VAL A 28 -4.89 -2.60 6.74
C VAL A 28 -5.04 -3.23 5.35
N PRO A 29 -5.71 -4.39 5.22
CA PRO A 29 -5.95 -5.03 3.93
C PRO A 29 -6.63 -4.10 2.93
N GLY A 30 -6.15 -4.10 1.69
CA GLY A 30 -6.66 -3.24 0.62
C GLY A 30 -6.13 -1.80 0.64
N ILE A 31 -5.36 -1.40 1.66
CA ILE A 31 -4.68 -0.09 1.70
C ILE A 31 -3.19 -0.27 1.43
N PHE A 32 -2.70 0.54 0.48
CA PHE A 32 -1.31 0.54 0.02
C PHE A 32 -0.69 1.92 0.20
N ALA A 33 0.62 1.99 0.43
CA ALA A 33 1.36 3.24 0.57
C ALA A 33 2.61 3.23 -0.29
N ALA A 34 2.80 4.28 -1.09
CA ALA A 34 3.91 4.44 -2.02
C ALA A 34 4.55 5.82 -1.90
N GLY A 35 5.73 5.97 -2.50
CA GLY A 35 6.42 7.26 -2.55
C GLY A 35 6.91 7.71 -1.19
N ASP A 36 7.05 9.02 -1.01
CA ASP A 36 7.70 9.61 0.17
C ASP A 36 6.82 9.58 1.44
N LEU A 37 5.60 9.04 1.34
CA LEU A 37 4.76 8.74 2.50
C LEU A 37 5.17 7.43 3.20
N ARG A 38 5.76 6.48 2.46
CA ARG A 38 6.16 5.17 2.96
C ARG A 38 7.51 5.25 3.68
N GLN A 39 7.66 4.49 4.77
CA GLN A 39 8.96 4.30 5.42
C GLN A 39 9.89 3.49 4.50
N LYS A 40 11.02 4.09 4.11
CA LYS A 40 12.02 3.46 3.24
C LYS A 40 13.39 4.10 3.43
N PHE A 41 14.41 3.47 2.86
CA PHE A 41 15.80 3.91 2.98
C PHE A 41 16.06 5.30 2.36
N ALA A 42 15.45 5.61 1.20
CA ALA A 42 15.71 6.85 0.49
C ALA A 42 14.48 7.39 -0.24
N ASN A 43 14.36 8.73 -0.24
CA ASN A 43 13.32 9.49 -0.92
C ASN A 43 13.89 10.09 -2.21
N GLN A 44 13.95 9.26 -3.25
CA GLN A 44 14.40 9.63 -4.59
C GLN A 44 13.29 9.37 -5.59
N ILE A 45 13.20 10.18 -6.64
CA ILE A 45 12.13 10.13 -7.64
C ILE A 45 11.96 8.72 -8.22
N VAL A 46 13.07 8.07 -8.60
CA VAL A 46 13.04 6.72 -9.18
C VAL A 46 12.54 5.67 -8.18
N ILE A 47 12.86 5.82 -6.89
CA ILE A 47 12.40 4.92 -5.83
C ILE A 47 10.90 5.13 -5.59
N ALA A 48 10.43 6.38 -5.56
CA ALA A 48 9.01 6.68 -5.45
C ALA A 48 8.20 6.16 -6.64
N ALA A 49 8.74 6.25 -7.86
CA ALA A 49 8.13 5.68 -9.05
C ALA A 49 8.06 4.13 -8.97
N ALA A 50 9.14 3.49 -8.49
CA ALA A 50 9.16 2.04 -8.27
C ALA A 50 8.10 1.60 -7.23
N ASP A 51 8.00 2.30 -6.09
CA ASP A 51 6.94 2.06 -5.10
C ASP A 51 5.55 2.17 -5.75
N GLY A 52 5.33 3.19 -6.59
CA GLY A 52 4.05 3.41 -7.27
C GLY A 52 3.67 2.23 -8.19
N CYS A 53 4.62 1.71 -8.96
CA CYS A 53 4.42 0.53 -9.81
C CYS A 53 4.06 -0.71 -8.97
N ILE A 54 4.84 -0.97 -7.92
CA ILE A 54 4.64 -2.12 -7.02
C ILE A 54 3.27 -2.03 -6.34
N ALA A 55 2.92 -0.88 -5.78
CA ALA A 55 1.64 -0.66 -5.10
C ALA A 55 0.45 -0.82 -6.05
N ALA A 56 0.55 -0.30 -7.28
CA ALA A 56 -0.50 -0.44 -8.29
C ALA A 56 -0.74 -1.90 -8.68
N LEU A 57 0.34 -2.66 -8.94
CA LEU A 57 0.23 -4.09 -9.24
C LEU A 57 -0.34 -4.87 -8.05
N ALA A 58 0.16 -4.63 -6.84
CA ALA A 58 -0.32 -5.31 -5.65
C ALA A 58 -1.82 -5.00 -5.36
N ALA A 59 -2.25 -3.76 -5.58
CA ALA A 59 -3.64 -3.37 -5.48
C ALA A 59 -4.52 -4.07 -6.53
N ALA A 60 -4.06 -4.16 -7.79
CA ALA A 60 -4.77 -4.87 -8.84
C ALA A 60 -4.96 -6.36 -8.48
N TYR A 61 -3.89 -7.03 -8.04
CA TYR A 61 -4.00 -8.43 -7.57
C TYR A 61 -4.96 -8.58 -6.40
N TYR A 62 -4.94 -7.66 -5.43
CA TYR A 62 -5.86 -7.69 -4.30
C TYR A 62 -7.32 -7.60 -4.75
N VAL A 63 -7.64 -6.70 -5.68
CA VAL A 63 -8.99 -6.52 -6.22
C VAL A 63 -9.48 -7.79 -6.92
N GLU A 64 -8.64 -8.42 -7.74
CA GLU A 64 -9.00 -9.68 -8.41
C GLU A 64 -9.20 -10.82 -7.40
N GLU A 65 -8.38 -10.91 -6.36
CA GLU A 65 -8.58 -11.87 -5.28
C GLU A 65 -9.91 -11.63 -4.54
N GLN A 66 -10.29 -10.38 -4.27
CA GLN A 66 -11.58 -10.06 -3.65
C GLN A 66 -12.75 -10.42 -4.57
N ARG A 67 -12.63 -10.20 -5.89
CA ARG A 67 -13.65 -10.58 -6.87
C ARG A 67 -13.86 -12.09 -6.89
N ALA A 68 -12.78 -12.86 -6.93
CA ALA A 68 -12.84 -14.33 -6.90
C ALA A 68 -13.49 -14.85 -5.61
N LYS A 69 -13.25 -14.20 -4.46
CA LYS A 69 -13.91 -14.53 -3.17
C LYS A 69 -15.39 -14.13 -3.14
N ALA A 70 -15.77 -13.06 -3.82
CA ALA A 70 -17.13 -12.55 -3.83
C ALA A 70 -18.07 -13.31 -4.79
N GLN A 71 -17.53 -14.01 -5.78
CA GLN A 71 -18.31 -14.89 -6.64
C GLN A 71 -18.59 -16.22 -5.91
N PRO A 72 -19.87 -16.57 -5.64
CA PRO A 72 -20.20 -17.81 -4.98
C PRO A 72 -19.76 -18.99 -5.85
N SER A 73 -19.12 -19.98 -5.23
CA SER A 73 -18.80 -21.27 -5.83
C SER A 73 -20.10 -22.01 -6.19
N GLY A 74 -20.62 -21.78 -7.39
CA GLY A 74 -21.86 -22.41 -7.83
C GLY A 74 -22.35 -21.90 -9.19
N GLN A 75 -21.72 -22.40 -10.25
CA GLN A 75 -22.43 -22.84 -11.45
C GLN A 75 -22.22 -24.35 -11.57
#